data_AF-A0A2U9SQT5-F1
#
_entry.id   AF-A0A2U9SQT5-F1
#
_cell.length_a   1.000
_cell.length_b   1.000
_cell.length_c   1.000
_cell.angle_alpha   90.00
_cell.angle_beta   90.00
_cell.angle_gamma   90.00
#
_symmetry.space_group_name_H-M   'P 1'
#
loop_
_entity.id
_entity.type
_entity.pdbx_description
1 polymer ?
#
loop_
_entity_poly.entity_id
_entity_poly.type
_entity_poly.pdbx_seq_one_letter_code
_entity_poly.pdbx_strand_id
1 'polypeptide(L)'
;MLITRRGDSRDLTLLGSYPPDISRAVIEMLAIQVQSMVDESGNPDGFDVQSWLFDWLRSPVPALGGQRPVDCLHTPEGIDLISRLLASAQTGAYW
;
A
#
# COMPACT_ATOMS: atom_id res chain seq x y z
N MET A 1 -30.60 31.77 -12.70
CA MET A 1 -29.43 31.81 -13.60
C MET A 1 -28.27 31.12 -12.87
N LEU A 2 -27.72 30.03 -13.46
CA LEU A 2 -26.47 29.27 -13.13
C LEU A 2 -26.39 28.59 -11.73
N ILE A 3 -26.65 27.28 -11.57
CA ILE A 3 -25.80 26.05 -11.71
C ILE A 3 -24.53 25.96 -10.85
N THR A 4 -24.53 25.03 -9.87
CA THR A 4 -23.54 23.98 -9.49
C THR A 4 -24.05 23.31 -8.20
N ARG A 5 -24.77 22.18 -8.18
CA ARG A 5 -24.39 20.76 -8.41
C ARG A 5 -23.09 20.30 -7.73
N ARG A 6 -23.26 19.55 -6.62
CA ARG A 6 -22.61 18.30 -6.18
C ARG A 6 -21.08 18.22 -6.03
N GLY A 7 -20.67 17.69 -4.87
CA GLY A 7 -19.41 16.97 -4.62
C GLY A 7 -18.45 17.79 -3.76
N ASP A 8 -17.77 17.27 -2.75
CA ASP A 8 -17.69 15.92 -2.21
C ASP A 8 -16.95 16.04 -0.86
N SER A 9 -17.32 15.19 0.09
CA SER A 9 -16.52 14.73 1.23
C SER A 9 -15.54 15.71 1.88
N ARG A 10 -16.10 16.59 2.70
CA ARG A 10 -15.43 17.02 3.94
C ARG A 10 -15.52 15.86 4.95
N ASP A 11 -14.79 14.77 4.68
CA ASP A 11 -14.49 13.74 5.69
C ASP A 11 -13.09 14.02 6.23
N LEU A 12 -13.05 14.95 7.19
CA LEU A 12 -11.88 15.24 8.01
C LEU A 12 -12.01 14.51 9.36
N THR A 13 -12.61 13.31 9.36
CA THR A 13 -12.96 12.58 10.58
C THR A 13 -12.02 11.40 10.89
N LEU A 14 -10.90 11.26 10.20
CA LEU A 14 -10.00 10.10 10.34
C LEU A 14 -8.63 10.43 10.98
N LEU A 15 -8.60 11.35 11.95
CA LEU A 15 -7.36 11.73 12.67
C LEU A 15 -7.35 11.30 14.15
N GLY A 16 -8.07 10.22 14.49
CA GLY A 16 -8.18 9.75 15.88
C GLY A 16 -8.25 8.24 16.12
N SER A 17 -8.42 7.44 15.07
CA SER A 17 -8.59 5.99 15.22
C SER A 17 -7.73 5.30 14.18
N TYR A 18 -6.54 4.85 14.56
CA TYR A 18 -5.86 3.79 13.82
C TYR A 18 -6.81 2.58 13.87
N PRO A 19 -7.48 2.17 12.77
CA PRO A 19 -8.37 1.03 12.86
C PRO A 19 -7.51 -0.23 13.06
N PRO A 20 -7.79 -1.06 14.08
CA PRO A 20 -7.03 -2.29 14.35
C PRO A 20 -7.27 -3.42 13.33
N ASP A 21 -7.91 -3.14 12.19
CA ASP A 21 -8.48 -4.14 11.28
C ASP A 21 -7.76 -4.25 9.93
N ILE A 22 -6.50 -3.81 9.81
CA ILE A 22 -5.68 -4.35 8.72
C ILE A 22 -5.49 -5.84 9.04
N SER A 23 -6.16 -6.68 8.24
CA SER A 23 -6.13 -8.12 8.42
C SER A 23 -4.68 -8.59 8.41
N ARG A 24 -4.23 -9.25 9.48
CA ARG A 24 -2.87 -9.79 9.56
C ARG A 24 -2.55 -10.67 8.34
N ALA A 25 -3.54 -11.42 7.87
CA ALA A 25 -3.46 -12.21 6.66
C ALA A 25 -3.06 -11.41 5.41
N VAL A 26 -3.50 -10.15 5.28
CA VAL A 26 -3.13 -9.27 4.16
C VAL A 26 -1.67 -8.85 4.27
N ILE A 27 -1.23 -8.45 5.46
CA ILE A 27 0.18 -8.10 5.70
C ILE A 27 1.08 -9.32 5.46
N GLU A 28 0.67 -10.49 5.93
CA GLU A 28 1.38 -11.75 5.70
C GLU A 28 1.45 -12.10 4.21
N MET A 29 0.36 -11.96 3.47
CA MET A 29 0.33 -12.18 2.02
C MET A 29 1.30 -11.25 1.28
N LEU A 30 1.30 -9.95 1.60
CA LEU A 30 2.21 -8.97 0.99
C LEU A 30 3.66 -9.25 1.38
N ALA A 31 3.91 -9.64 2.64
CA ALA A 31 5.24 -10.01 3.09
C ALA A 31 5.75 -11.26 2.36
N ILE A 32 4.92 -12.29 2.17
CA ILE A 32 5.28 -13.48 1.39
C ILE A 32 5.60 -13.09 -0.06
N GLN A 33 4.79 -12.21 -0.66
CA GLN A 33 5.04 -11.72 -2.02
C GLN A 33 6.40 -11.02 -2.13
N VAL A 34 6.71 -10.09 -1.22
CA VAL A 34 8.00 -9.40 -1.18
C VAL A 34 9.15 -10.37 -0.91
N GLN A 35 8.96 -11.33 -0.01
CA GLN A 35 9.97 -12.35 0.28
C GLN A 35 10.31 -13.16 -0.96
N SER A 36 9.29 -13.63 -1.70
CA SER A 36 9.49 -14.32 -2.97
C SER A 36 10.17 -13.41 -3.99
N MET A 37 9.83 -12.12 -4.03
CA MET A 37 10.47 -11.19 -4.96
C MET A 37 11.97 -11.01 -4.66
N VAL A 38 12.35 -10.96 -3.39
CA VAL A 38 13.75 -10.83 -2.94
C VAL A 38 14.53 -12.13 -3.15
N ASP A 39 13.89 -13.28 -2.90
CA ASP A 39 14.46 -14.60 -3.16
C ASP A 39 14.80 -14.76 -4.65
N GLU A 40 13.85 -14.43 -5.53
CA GLU A 40 14.05 -14.42 -6.99
C GLU A 40 15.11 -13.39 -7.45
N SER A 41 15.27 -12.28 -6.72
CA SER A 41 16.25 -11.24 -7.03
C SER A 41 17.68 -11.59 -6.56
N GLY A 42 17.87 -12.66 -5.78
CA GLY A 42 19.17 -13.32 -5.64
C GLY A 42 19.66 -13.57 -4.22
N ASN A 43 19.51 -12.65 -3.26
CA ASN A 43 20.01 -12.89 -1.90
C ASN A 43 19.14 -12.25 -0.81
N PRO A 44 18.27 -13.05 -0.15
CA PRO A 44 17.45 -12.59 0.97
C PRO A 44 18.20 -12.48 2.30
N ASP A 45 19.50 -12.81 2.35
CA ASP A 45 20.27 -12.82 3.61
C ASP A 45 20.33 -11.41 4.23
N GLY A 46 19.73 -11.27 5.41
CA GLY A 46 19.64 -10.01 6.15
C GLY A 46 18.53 -9.05 5.69
N PHE A 47 17.63 -9.46 4.78
CA PHE A 47 16.52 -8.62 4.36
C PHE A 47 15.28 -8.82 5.26
N ASP A 48 15.03 -7.86 6.15
CA ASP A 48 13.83 -7.84 6.99
C ASP A 48 12.59 -7.44 6.20
N VAL A 49 11.95 -8.41 5.55
CA VAL A 49 10.76 -8.19 4.71
C VAL A 49 9.64 -7.45 5.44
N GLN A 50 9.37 -7.82 6.70
CA GLN A 50 8.33 -7.14 7.48
C GLN A 50 8.69 -5.67 7.74
N SER A 51 9.91 -5.40 8.22
CA SER A 51 10.36 -4.04 8.49
C SER A 51 10.35 -3.18 7.23
N TRP A 52 10.82 -3.73 6.11
CA TRP A 52 10.79 -3.07 4.81
C TRP A 52 9.35 -2.81 4.34
N LEU A 53 8.46 -3.79 4.46
CA LEU A 53 7.05 -3.63 4.09
C LEU A 53 6.38 -2.55 4.95
N PHE A 54 6.60 -2.56 6.27
CA PHE A 54 6.05 -1.55 7.17
C PHE A 54 6.58 -0.14 6.85
N ASP A 55 7.86 0.00 6.52
CA ASP A 55 8.44 1.28 6.10
C ASP A 55 7.83 1.75 4.77
N TRP A 56 7.75 0.85 3.79
CA TRP A 56 7.17 1.11 2.48
C TRP A 56 5.69 1.51 2.57
N LEU A 57 4.91 0.83 3.42
CA LEU A 57 3.50 1.16 3.66
C LEU A 57 3.29 2.54 4.28
N ARG A 58 4.30 3.07 4.99
CA ARG A 58 4.28 4.40 5.60
C ARG A 58 4.86 5.48 4.70
N SER A 59 5.62 5.08 3.68
CA SER A 59 6.21 5.96 2.69
C SER A 59 5.16 6.41 1.65
N PRO A 60 5.10 7.70 1.28
CA PRO A 60 4.19 8.18 0.24
C PRO A 60 4.61 7.63 -1.12
N VAL A 61 3.68 6.97 -1.81
CA VAL A 61 3.95 6.42 -3.15
C VAL A 61 3.48 7.42 -4.21
N PRO A 62 4.34 7.86 -5.14
CA PRO A 62 3.95 8.79 -6.20
C PRO A 62 2.87 8.22 -7.13
N ALA A 63 2.88 6.91 -7.38
CA ALA A 63 1.85 6.21 -8.17
C ALA A 63 0.44 6.27 -7.55
N LEU A 64 0.34 6.52 -6.24
CA LEU A 64 -0.92 6.75 -5.53
C LEU A 64 -1.28 8.25 -5.42
N GLY A 65 -0.63 9.11 -6.21
CA GLY A 65 -0.77 10.56 -6.07
C GLY A 65 -0.15 11.11 -4.78
N GLY A 66 0.81 10.38 -4.18
CA GLY A 66 1.45 10.75 -2.91
C GLY A 66 0.73 10.22 -1.67
N GLN A 67 -0.31 9.39 -1.83
CA GLN A 67 -0.98 8.73 -0.71
C GLN A 67 -0.15 7.57 -0.16
N ARG A 68 -0.38 7.25 1.12
CA ARG A 68 0.31 6.14 1.79
C ARG A 68 -0.41 4.83 1.49
N PRO A 69 0.30 3.75 1.12
CA PRO A 69 -0.29 2.45 0.85
C PRO A 69 -1.14 1.90 1.99
N VAL A 70 -0.71 2.15 3.23
CA VAL A 70 -1.45 1.72 4.44
C VAL A 70 -2.89 2.23 4.46
N ASP A 71 -3.14 3.39 3.86
CA ASP A 71 -4.46 3.98 3.78
C ASP A 71 -5.33 3.26 2.77
N CYS A 72 -4.76 2.60 1.74
CA CYS A 72 -5.54 1.83 0.76
C CYS A 72 -5.83 0.39 1.21
N LEU A 73 -5.10 -0.16 2.19
CA LEU A 73 -5.26 -1.54 2.66
C LEU A 73 -6.60 -1.83 3.38
N HIS A 74 -7.47 -0.83 3.56
CA HIS A 74 -8.81 -1.02 4.12
C HIS A 74 -9.81 -1.60 3.11
N THR A 75 -9.53 -1.52 1.80
CA THR A 75 -10.39 -2.06 0.74
C THR A 75 -9.77 -3.26 0.06
N PRO A 76 -10.55 -4.27 -0.36
CA PRO A 76 -10.05 -5.36 -1.19
C PRO A 76 -9.46 -4.84 -2.52
N GLU A 77 -10.04 -3.78 -3.09
CA GLU A 77 -9.51 -3.12 -4.28
C GLU A 77 -8.14 -2.47 -4.02
N GLY A 78 -7.99 -1.79 -2.89
CA GLY A 78 -6.71 -1.21 -2.50
C GLY A 78 -5.64 -2.26 -2.23
N ILE A 79 -6.02 -3.39 -1.62
CA ILE A 79 -5.11 -4.53 -1.42
C ILE A 79 -4.60 -5.08 -2.77
N ASP A 80 -5.49 -5.29 -3.75
CA ASP A 80 -5.10 -5.75 -5.09
C ASP A 80 -4.18 -4.74 -5.79
N LEU A 81 -4.48 -3.45 -5.65
CA LEU A 81 -3.65 -2.38 -6.19
C LEU A 81 -2.25 -2.36 -5.56
N ILE A 82 -2.15 -2.46 -4.23
CA ILE A 82 -0.87 -2.51 -3.52
C ILE A 82 -0.07 -3.76 -3.90
N SER A 83 -0.72 -4.92 -4.02
CA SER A 83 -0.10 -6.16 -4.49
C SER A 83 0.50 -6.00 -5.88
N ARG A 84 -0.25 -5.42 -6.83
CA ARG A 84 0.25 -5.13 -8.19
C ARG A 84 1.39 -4.11 -8.17
N LEU A 85 1.28 -3.09 -7.32
CA LEU A 85 2.30 -2.04 -7.21
C LEU A 85 3.62 -2.62 -6.68
N LEU A 86 3.56 -3.47 -5.65
CA LEU A 86 4.74 -4.20 -5.17
C LEU A 86 5.33 -5.05 -6.29
N ALA A 87 4.53 -5.85 -7.00
CA ALA A 87 5.00 -6.64 -8.13
C ALA A 87 5.69 -5.76 -9.21
N SER A 88 5.15 -4.58 -9.52
CA SER A 88 5.78 -3.64 -10.45
C SER A 88 7.07 -3.02 -9.92
N ALA A 89 7.19 -2.84 -8.60
CA ALA A 89 8.41 -2.38 -7.95
C ALA A 89 9.54 -3.41 -8.05
N GLN A 90 9.24 -4.72 -8.13
CA GLN A 90 10.24 -5.76 -8.42
C GLN A 90 10.98 -5.50 -9.73
N THR A 91 10.22 -5.12 -10.76
CA THR A 91 10.74 -5.01 -12.12
C THR A 91 11.52 -3.71 -12.35
N GLY A 92 11.55 -2.82 -11.36
CA GLY A 92 12.13 -1.47 -11.49
C GLY A 92 11.43 -0.60 -12.53
N ALA A 93 10.26 -1.04 -13.03
CA ALA A 93 9.51 -0.38 -14.08
C ALA A 93 8.58 0.67 -13.46
N TYR A 94 9.18 1.76 -12.96
CA TYR A 94 8.42 3.00 -12.78
C TYR A 94 8.24 3.65 -14.15
N TRP A 95 6.99 3.77 -14.60
CA TRP A 95 6.60 4.61 -15.74
C TRP A 95 5.74 5.76 -15.24
#